data_AF-A0A920MVR9-F1
#
_entry.id   AF-A0A920MVR9-F1
#
_cell.length_a   1.000
_cell.length_b   1.000
_cell.length_c   1.000
_cell.angle_alpha   90.00
_cell.angle_beta   90.00
_cell.angle_gamma   90.00
#
_symmetry.space_group_name_H-M   'P 1'
#
loop_
_entity.id
_entity.type
_entity.pdbx_description
1 polymer ?
#
loop_
_entity_poly.entity_id
_entity_poly.type
_entity_poly.pdbx_seq_one_letter_code
_entity_poly.pdbx_strand_id
1 'polypeptide(L)'
;MFPEGSRGKPGVMQRFRKGAMKFSTELNIPIVPAVILGAEKAWPRGERFMQSVPINLHVLPPMYPEDLSEANKTEYNKYIASQTKTLEKIISENYSLLSRSNGDNSSTE
;
A
#
# COMPACT_ATOMS: atom_id res chain seq x y z
N MET A 1 7.92 -2.86 3.29
CA MET A 1 8.46 -2.06 2.16
C MET A 1 7.39 -1.05 1.75
N PHE A 2 7.75 0.21 1.46
CA PHE A 2 6.80 1.22 0.98
C PHE A 2 6.92 1.37 -0.55
N PRO A 3 5.96 0.87 -1.35
CA PRO A 3 6.06 0.85 -2.81
C PRO A 3 5.99 2.25 -3.44
N GLU A 4 5.42 3.23 -2.74
CA GLU A 4 5.38 4.65 -3.15
C GLU A 4 6.77 5.32 -3.09
N GLY A 5 7.65 4.84 -2.20
CA GLY A 5 9.02 5.33 -2.03
C GLY A 5 9.14 6.71 -1.33
N SER A 6 8.03 7.37 -1.00
CA SER A 6 8.01 8.60 -0.20
C SER A 6 6.68 8.73 0.55
N ARG A 7 6.60 9.60 1.57
CA ARG A 7 5.36 9.87 2.32
C ARG A 7 4.28 10.65 1.54
N GLY A 8 4.59 11.12 0.33
CA GLY A 8 3.63 11.83 -0.51
C GLY A 8 3.04 13.10 0.13
N LYS A 9 1.85 13.49 -0.33
CA LYS A 9 0.99 14.46 0.34
C LYS A 9 0.01 13.68 1.23
N PRO A 10 -0.34 14.18 2.43
CA PRO A 10 -1.30 13.50 3.30
C PRO A 10 -2.60 13.16 2.57
N GLY A 11 -3.08 11.93 2.73
CA GLY A 11 -4.33 11.44 2.14
C GLY A 11 -4.29 11.17 0.63
N VAL A 12 -3.14 11.36 -0.04
CA VAL A 12 -3.01 11.14 -1.49
C VAL A 12 -2.08 9.96 -1.72
N MET A 13 -2.65 8.84 -2.15
CA MET A 13 -1.89 7.66 -2.56
C MET A 13 -1.05 7.97 -3.80
N GLN A 14 0.25 7.68 -3.75
CA GLN A 14 1.12 7.79 -4.92
C GLN A 14 1.13 6.50 -5.72
N ARG A 15 1.59 6.59 -6.98
CA ARG A 15 1.80 5.43 -7.83
C ARG A 15 2.80 4.44 -7.20
N PHE A 16 2.49 3.15 -7.28
CA PHE A 16 3.37 2.12 -6.76
C PHE A 16 4.49 1.77 -7.74
N ARG A 17 5.70 1.63 -7.19
CA ARG A 17 6.87 1.11 -7.90
C ARG A 17 6.83 -0.42 -7.92
N LYS A 18 7.32 -1.01 -9.01
CA LYS A 18 7.29 -2.46 -9.26
C LYS A 18 8.22 -3.29 -8.37
N GLY A 19 9.13 -2.66 -7.62
CA GLY A 19 10.20 -3.36 -6.89
C GLY A 19 9.69 -4.41 -5.90
N ALA A 20 8.62 -4.10 -5.16
CA ALA A 20 8.04 -5.04 -4.19
C ALA A 20 7.53 -6.32 -4.89
N MET A 21 6.81 -6.16 -6.00
CA MET A 21 6.31 -7.29 -6.79
C MET A 21 7.44 -8.11 -7.41
N LYS A 22 8.50 -7.46 -7.91
CA LYS A 22 9.68 -8.17 -8.43
C LYS A 22 10.32 -9.06 -7.37
N PHE A 23 10.56 -8.52 -6.18
CA PHE A 23 11.15 -9.30 -5.08
C PHE A 23 10.27 -10.48 -4.68
N SER A 24 8.96 -10.26 -4.57
CA SER A 24 8.00 -11.32 -4.25
C SER A 24 8.06 -12.46 -5.27
N THR A 25 8.01 -12.14 -6.56
CA THR A 25 8.08 -13.13 -7.64
C THR A 25 9.44 -13.82 -7.72
N GLU A 26 10.56 -13.09 -7.65
CA GLU A 26 11.91 -13.66 -7.78
C GLU A 26 12.30 -14.55 -6.60
N LEU A 27 11.82 -14.22 -5.39
CA LEU A 27 12.09 -15.00 -4.18
C LEU A 27 11.00 -16.05 -3.89
N ASN A 28 9.93 -16.08 -4.69
CA ASN A 28 8.74 -16.91 -4.47
C ASN A 28 8.17 -16.77 -3.04
N ILE A 29 8.01 -15.52 -2.58
CA ILE A 29 7.46 -15.19 -1.25
C ILE A 29 6.20 -14.33 -1.36
N PRO A 30 5.20 -14.51 -0.49
CA PRO A 30 3.98 -13.70 -0.52
C PRO A 30 4.22 -12.25 -0.08
N ILE A 31 3.39 -11.35 -0.60
CA ILE A 31 3.26 -9.97 -0.09
C ILE A 31 2.06 -9.92 0.84
N VAL A 32 2.25 -9.37 2.04
CA VAL A 32 1.15 -9.05 2.96
C VAL A 32 0.90 -7.55 2.92
N PRO A 33 -0.16 -7.06 2.25
CA PRO A 33 -0.45 -5.64 2.20
C PRO A 33 -0.93 -5.14 3.56
N ALA A 34 -0.63 -3.88 3.87
CA ALA A 34 -1.14 -3.23 5.07
C ALA A 34 -1.51 -1.78 4.78
N VAL A 35 -2.60 -1.31 5.38
CA VAL A 35 -3.08 0.07 5.31
C VAL A 35 -2.83 0.74 6.66
N ILE A 36 -2.20 1.91 6.64
CA ILE A 36 -1.93 2.72 7.82
C ILE A 36 -2.73 4.01 7.69
N LEU A 37 -3.56 4.31 8.68
CA LEU A 37 -4.40 5.51 8.74
C LEU A 37 -4.01 6.37 9.92
N GLY A 38 -4.00 7.69 9.73
CA GLY A 38 -3.68 8.65 10.77
C GLY A 38 -2.18 8.97 10.87
N ALA A 39 -1.30 8.14 10.31
CA ALA A 39 0.14 8.43 10.27
C ALA A 39 0.45 9.70 9.46
N GLU A 40 -0.33 9.96 8.41
CA GLU A 40 -0.26 11.15 7.57
C GLU A 40 -0.66 12.44 8.32
N LYS A 41 -1.46 12.31 9.38
CA LYS A 41 -1.84 13.41 10.30
C LYS A 41 -0.87 13.52 11.48
N ALA A 42 -0.38 12.39 11.98
CA ALA A 42 0.56 12.33 13.09
C ALA A 42 1.86 13.06 12.77
N TRP A 43 2.37 12.90 11.54
CA TRP A 43 3.57 13.61 11.11
C TRP A 43 3.58 13.91 9.60
N PRO A 44 2.89 14.99 9.19
CA PRO A 44 2.81 15.38 7.79
C PRO A 44 4.19 15.69 7.19
N ARG A 45 4.32 15.49 5.89
CA ARG A 45 5.57 15.80 5.18
C ARG A 45 5.91 17.28 5.31
N GLY A 46 7.10 17.57 5.84
CA GLY A 46 7.61 18.94 6.00
C GLY A 46 7.44 19.50 7.41
N GLU A 47 6.65 18.82 8.25
CA GLU A 47 6.45 19.24 9.64
C GLU A 47 7.63 18.86 10.53
N ARG A 48 7.97 19.74 11.47
CA ARG A 48 9.07 19.52 12.41
C ARG A 48 8.64 18.76 13.67
N PHE A 49 7.35 18.83 14.02
CA PHE A 49 6.81 18.24 15.24
C PHE A 49 5.69 17.24 14.92
N MET A 50 5.61 16.19 15.75
CA MET A 50 4.56 15.17 15.67
C MET A 50 3.35 15.58 16.52
N GLN A 51 2.17 15.17 16.08
CA GLN A 51 0.92 15.31 16.82
C GLN A 51 0.47 13.95 17.35
N SER A 52 -0.07 13.94 18.57
CA SER A 52 -0.70 12.74 19.13
C SER A 52 -2.07 12.55 18.49
N VAL A 53 -2.18 11.59 17.58
CA VAL A 53 -3.42 11.20 16.92
C VAL A 53 -3.51 9.67 16.87
N PRO A 54 -4.72 9.09 16.86
CA PRO A 54 -4.87 7.65 16.70
C PRO A 54 -4.30 7.19 15.36
N ILE A 55 -3.54 6.09 15.38
CA ILE A 55 -3.03 5.42 14.19
C ILE A 55 -3.64 4.03 14.12
N ASN A 56 -4.31 3.72 13.00
CA ASN A 56 -4.93 2.42 12.77
C ASN A 56 -4.14 1.64 11.72
N LEU A 57 -3.81 0.39 12.02
CA LEU A 57 -3.13 -0.55 11.12
C LEU A 57 -4.09 -1.65 10.71
N HIS A 58 -4.30 -1.82 9.41
CA HIS A 58 -5.13 -2.88 8.86
C HIS A 58 -4.28 -3.79 7.99
N VAL A 59 -4.06 -5.02 8.45
CA VAL A 59 -3.34 -6.05 7.69
C VAL A 59 -4.33 -6.76 6.78
N LEU A 60 -3.99 -6.86 5.50
CA LEU A 60 -4.83 -7.46 4.46
C LEU A 60 -4.39 -8.89 4.14
N PRO A 61 -5.24 -9.70 3.47
CA PRO A 61 -4.87 -11.05 3.06
C PRO A 61 -3.60 -11.09 2.20
N PRO A 62 -2.78 -12.15 2.34
CA PRO A 62 -1.55 -12.31 1.56
C PRO A 62 -1.85 -12.48 0.07
N MET A 63 -0.99 -11.89 -0.77
CA MET A 63 -0.92 -12.09 -2.21
C MET A 63 0.27 -12.98 -2.53
N TYR A 64 0.02 -14.14 -3.12
CA TYR A 64 1.07 -15.08 -3.52
C TYR A 64 1.50 -14.80 -4.97
N PRO A 65 2.81 -14.83 -5.28
CA PRO A 65 3.28 -14.74 -6.64
C PRO A 65 2.94 -16.01 -7.42
N GLU A 66 2.82 -15.89 -8.74
CA GLU A 66 2.78 -17.02 -9.65
C GLU A 66 4.21 -17.50 -9.96
N ASP A 67 4.36 -18.79 -10.22
CA ASP A 67 5.62 -19.33 -10.76
C ASP A 67 5.75 -18.88 -12.22
N LEU A 68 6.81 -18.11 -12.49
CA LEU A 68 7.12 -17.57 -13.81
C LEU A 68 8.46 -18.08 -14.35
N SER A 69 8.91 -19.25 -13.90
CA SER A 69 10.15 -19.89 -14.35
C SER A 69 10.21 -20.09 -15.87
N GLU A 70 9.06 -20.36 -16.52
CA GLU A 70 8.96 -20.55 -17.97
C GLU A 70 8.57 -19.29 -18.75
N ALA A 71 8.25 -18.18 -18.06
CA ALA A 71 7.75 -16.97 -18.70
C ALA A 71 8.85 -16.21 -19.46
N ASN A 72 8.51 -15.68 -20.63
CA ASN A 72 9.44 -14.79 -21.33
C ASN A 72 9.48 -13.40 -20.68
N LYS A 73 10.49 -12.59 -21.05
CA LYS A 73 10.70 -11.25 -20.49
C LYS A 73 9.49 -10.32 -20.64
N THR A 74 8.72 -10.46 -21.71
CA THR A 74 7.55 -9.62 -21.97
C THR A 74 6.39 -10.01 -21.06
N GLU A 75 6.11 -11.30 -20.93
CA GLU A 75 5.11 -11.87 -20.01
C GLU A 75 5.42 -11.50 -18.56
N TYR A 76 6.67 -11.72 -18.14
CA TYR A 76 7.13 -11.33 -16.81
C TYR A 76 6.88 -9.84 -16.52
N ASN A 77 7.30 -8.95 -17.42
CA ASN A 77 7.12 -7.52 -17.21
C ASN A 77 5.65 -7.08 -17.19
N LYS A 78 4.80 -7.76 -17.98
CA LYS A 78 3.35 -7.54 -18.01
C LYS A 78 2.70 -8.03 -16.72
N TYR A 79 3.06 -9.22 -16.24
CA TYR A 79 2.60 -9.76 -14.96
C TYR A 79 2.96 -8.84 -13.81
N ILE A 80 4.24 -8.46 -13.67
CA ILE A 80 4.69 -7.57 -12.60
C ILE A 80 3.93 -6.23 -12.64
N ALA A 81 3.72 -5.67 -13.84
CA ALA A 81 2.96 -4.43 -13.99
C ALA A 81 1.48 -4.60 -13.59
N SER A 82 0.85 -5.71 -13.98
CA SER A 82 -0.53 -6.07 -13.63
C SER A 82 -0.68 -6.20 -12.12
N GLN A 83 0.13 -7.05 -11.49
CA GLN A 83 0.06 -7.29 -10.05
C GLN A 83 0.38 -6.05 -9.22
N THR A 84 1.31 -5.20 -9.68
CA THR A 84 1.58 -3.92 -9.01
C THR A 84 0.34 -3.03 -9.01
N LYS A 85 -0.40 -2.97 -10.13
CA LYS A 85 -1.66 -2.21 -10.21
C LYS A 85 -2.76 -2.84 -9.34
N THR A 86 -2.84 -4.16 -9.28
CA THR A 86 -3.77 -4.86 -8.40
C THR A 86 -3.51 -4.51 -6.93
N LEU A 87 -2.24 -4.56 -6.50
CA LEU A 87 -1.83 -4.17 -5.15
C LEU A 87 -2.16 -2.70 -4.86
N GLU A 88 -1.87 -1.80 -5.79
CA GLU A 88 -2.19 -0.35 -5.66
C GLU A 88 -3.70 -0.14 -5.52
N LYS A 89 -4.52 -0.85 -6.30
CA LYS A 89 -5.98 -0.82 -6.24
C LYS A 89 -6.50 -1.32 -4.90
N ILE A 90 -6.04 -2.50 -4.44
CA ILE A 90 -6.44 -3.09 -3.15
C ILE A 90 -6.15 -2.11 -2.02
N ILE A 91 -4.95 -1.53 -1.94
CA ILE A 91 -4.60 -0.59 -0.88
C ILE A 91 -5.44 0.69 -0.98
N SER A 92 -5.60 1.25 -2.16
CA SER A 92 -6.35 2.51 -2.36
C SER A 92 -7.83 2.37 -2.01
N GLU A 93 -8.45 1.24 -2.39
CA GLU A 93 -9.85 0.95 -2.08
C GLU A 93 -10.03 0.74 -0.58
N ASN A 94 -9.18 -0.06 0.06
CA ASN A 94 -9.23 -0.27 1.52
C ASN A 94 -8.97 1.03 2.28
N TYR A 95 -8.00 1.85 1.86
CA TYR A 95 -7.76 3.17 2.46
C TYR A 95 -9.00 4.06 2.37
N SER A 96 -9.66 4.11 1.21
CA SER A 96 -10.87 4.90 1.00
C SER A 96 -12.05 4.41 1.82
N LEU A 97 -12.23 3.09 1.95
CA LEU A 97 -13.29 2.49 2.76
C LEU A 97 -13.07 2.78 4.26
N LEU A 98 -11.86 2.54 4.76
CA LEU A 98 -11.53 2.68 6.17
C LEU A 98 -11.45 4.15 6.63
N SER A 99 -11.05 5.06 5.74
CA SER A 99 -11.04 6.50 6.03
C SER A 99 -12.45 7.06 6.18
N ARG A 100 -13.44 6.53 5.46
CA ARG A 100 -14.86 6.91 5.62
C ARG A 100 -15.43 6.42 6.95
N SER A 101 -15.19 5.15 7.31
CA SER A 101 -15.67 4.60 8.59
C SER A 101 -15.06 5.29 9.82
N ASN A 102 -13.82 5.80 9.72
CA ASN A 102 -13.20 6.56 10.81
C ASN A 102 -13.74 8.00 10.93
N GLY A 103 -14.32 8.58 9.87
CA GLY A 103 -14.95 9.91 9.92
C GLY A 103 -16.31 9.90 10.61
N ASP A 104 -17.08 8.81 10.47
CA ASP A 104 -18.38 8.68 11.15
C ASP A 104 -18.25 8.50 12.67
N ASN A 105 -17.13 7.96 13.14
CA ASN A 105 -16.86 7.79 14.57
C ASN A 105 -16.30 9.05 15.26
N SER A 106 -16.01 10.15 14.54
CA SER A 106 -15.50 11.40 15.13
C SER A 106 -16.56 12.48 15.32
N SER A 107 -17.85 12.16 15.10
CA SER A 107 -18.98 13.10 15.24
C SER A 107 -19.81 12.87 16.52
N THR A 108 -19.33 12.02 17.43
CA THR A 108 -19.98 11.74 18.71
C THR A 108 -18.96 11.87 19.83
N GLU A 109 -18.57 13.10 20.16
CA GLU A 109 -18.01 13.50 21.46
C GLU A 109 -18.15 15.03 21.62
#